data_AF-A0A7G3BLR8-F1
#
_entry.id   AF-A0A7G3BLR8-F1
#
_cell.length_a   1.000
_cell.length_b   1.000
_cell.length_c   1.000
_cell.angle_alpha   90.00
_cell.angle_beta   90.00
_cell.angle_gamma   90.00
#
_symmetry.space_group_name_H-M   'P 1'
#
loop_
_entity.id
_entity.type
_entity.pdbx_description
1 polymer ?
#
loop_
_entity_poly.entity_id
_entity_poly.type
_entity_poly.pdbx_seq_one_letter_code
_entity_poly.pdbx_strand_id
1 'polypeptide(L)'
;MQAQDLVQNIETSEKIKSHLIQVLEAFQNLDYHKLNELLDDEAYYEDMKKTAFIYKQMQIFKELRKNGDTHLNLSTNICASCLCSEPVFVLTGNKSGHKYAIYIQFTQGEITDIFRCSEHSDWLNGMLPF
;
A
#
# COMPACT_ATOMS: atom_id res chain seq x y z
N MET A 1 -1.95 24.14 25.22
CA MET A 1 -2.27 22.79 24.72
C MET A 1 -3.00 22.07 25.85
N GLN A 2 -4.27 21.73 25.66
CA GLN A 2 -5.09 21.12 26.70
C GLN A 2 -4.80 19.62 26.77
N ALA A 3 -4.97 18.98 27.94
CA ALA A 3 -4.75 17.54 28.09
C ALA A 3 -5.62 16.70 27.13
N GLN A 4 -6.77 17.23 26.73
CA GLN A 4 -7.66 16.62 25.75
C GLN A 4 -7.06 16.59 24.33
N ASP A 5 -6.34 17.66 23.92
CA ASP A 5 -5.63 17.70 22.63
C ASP A 5 -4.54 16.63 22.59
N LEU A 6 -3.83 16.42 23.70
CA LEU A 6 -2.80 15.39 23.81
C LEU A 6 -3.39 13.97 23.74
N VAL A 7 -4.50 13.71 24.45
CA VAL A 7 -5.19 12.41 24.39
C VAL A 7 -5.73 12.13 22.99
N GLN A 8 -6.37 13.10 22.36
CA GLN A 8 -6.85 12.96 20.97
C GLN A 8 -5.69 12.75 19.98
N ASN A 9 -4.57 13.46 20.14
CA ASN A 9 -3.40 13.28 19.28
C ASN A 9 -2.76 11.90 19.45
N ILE A 10 -2.72 11.37 20.69
CA ILE A 10 -2.23 10.02 20.97
C ILE A 10 -3.17 8.96 20.38
N GLU A 11 -4.48 9.06 20.61
CA GLU A 11 -5.48 8.16 20.05
C GLU A 11 -5.51 8.19 18.52
N THR A 12 -5.37 9.38 17.93
CA THR A 12 -5.27 9.57 16.48
C THR A 12 -4.00 8.90 15.95
N SER A 13 -2.85 9.08 16.62
CA SER A 13 -1.60 8.40 16.25
C SER A 13 -1.73 6.87 16.28
N GLU A 14 -2.38 6.31 17.31
CA GLU A 14 -2.60 4.87 17.41
C GLU A 14 -3.61 4.34 16.40
N LYS A 15 -4.70 5.08 16.14
CA LYS A 15 -5.67 4.74 15.09
C LYS A 15 -5.00 4.73 13.71
N ILE A 16 -4.16 5.71 13.42
CA ILE A 16 -3.40 5.80 12.17
C ILE A 16 -2.47 4.60 12.01
N LYS A 17 -1.69 4.29 13.04
CA LYS A 17 -0.80 3.12 13.03
C LYS A 17 -1.59 1.84 12.81
N SER A 18 -2.69 1.65 13.53
CA SER A 18 -3.56 0.48 13.38
C SER A 18 -4.13 0.38 11.96
N HIS A 19 -4.57 1.49 11.39
CA HIS A 19 -5.09 1.52 10.03
C HIS A 19 -4.02 1.19 8.97
N LEU A 20 -2.83 1.79 9.09
CA LEU A 20 -1.69 1.47 8.23
C LEU A 20 -1.31 -0.01 8.32
N ILE A 21 -1.25 -0.57 9.54
CA ILE A 21 -0.95 -1.99 9.74
C ILE A 21 -1.98 -2.86 9.01
N GLN A 22 -3.28 -2.57 9.16
CA GLN A 22 -4.34 -3.32 8.48
C GLN A 22 -4.24 -3.24 6.95
N VAL A 23 -3.89 -2.06 6.41
CA VAL A 23 -3.67 -1.88 4.96
C VAL A 23 -2.48 -2.72 4.50
N LEU A 24 -1.35 -2.65 5.20
CA LEU A 24 -0.16 -3.44 4.89
C LEU A 24 -0.42 -4.95 5.01
N GLU A 25 -1.16 -5.39 6.03
CA GLU A 25 -1.57 -6.79 6.19
C GLU A 25 -2.45 -7.25 5.03
N ALA A 26 -3.36 -6.40 4.54
CA ALA A 26 -4.17 -6.72 3.36
C ALA A 26 -3.29 -6.91 2.10
N PHE A 27 -2.26 -6.08 1.92
CA PHE A 27 -1.25 -6.30 0.86
C PHE A 27 -0.46 -7.60 1.08
N GLN A 28 0.04 -7.83 2.30
CA GLN A 28 0.82 -9.03 2.63
C GLN A 28 0.01 -10.32 2.40
N ASN A 29 -1.30 -10.28 2.62
CA ASN A 29 -2.20 -11.42 2.43
C ASN A 29 -2.82 -11.50 1.03
N LEU A 30 -2.42 -10.60 0.10
CA LEU A 30 -2.97 -10.52 -1.26
C LEU A 30 -4.50 -10.33 -1.27
N ASP A 31 -5.04 -9.66 -0.24
CA ASP A 31 -6.48 -9.53 0.01
C ASP A 31 -7.01 -8.17 -0.48
N TYR A 32 -7.39 -8.15 -1.77
CA TYR A 32 -7.97 -6.95 -2.38
C TYR A 32 -9.38 -6.63 -1.85
N HIS A 33 -10.12 -7.61 -1.31
CA HIS A 33 -11.42 -7.36 -0.69
C HIS A 33 -11.21 -6.56 0.60
N LYS A 34 -10.25 -6.96 1.43
CA LYS A 34 -9.90 -6.22 2.63
C LYS A 34 -9.37 -4.83 2.32
N LEU A 35 -8.54 -4.67 1.29
CA LEU A 35 -8.14 -3.33 0.81
C LEU A 35 -9.35 -2.48 0.43
N ASN A 36 -10.34 -3.04 -0.27
CA ASN A 36 -11.53 -2.29 -0.66
C ASN A 36 -12.38 -1.80 0.53
N GLU A 37 -12.42 -2.58 1.61
CA GLU A 37 -13.10 -2.20 2.87
C GLU A 37 -12.34 -1.10 3.63
N LEU A 38 -11.01 -1.13 3.59
CA LEU A 38 -10.17 -0.22 4.37
C LEU A 38 -10.02 1.15 3.72
N LEU A 39 -9.97 1.22 2.39
CA LEU A 39 -9.70 2.46 1.67
C LEU A 39 -10.97 3.31 1.49
N ASP A 40 -10.80 4.62 1.51
CA ASP A 40 -11.86 5.62 1.37
C ASP A 40 -12.51 5.54 -0.02
N ASP A 41 -13.84 5.45 -0.07
CA ASP A 41 -14.64 5.39 -1.29
C ASP A 41 -14.52 6.63 -2.18
N GLU A 42 -14.29 7.80 -1.57
CA GLU A 42 -14.24 9.08 -2.28
C GLU A 42 -12.81 9.48 -2.71
N ALA A 43 -11.81 8.74 -2.24
CA ALA A 43 -10.40 9.01 -2.54
C ALA A 43 -9.97 8.51 -3.92
N TYR A 44 -8.90 9.13 -4.41
CA TYR A 44 -8.15 8.67 -5.57
C TYR A 44 -6.85 8.05 -5.06
N TYR A 45 -6.45 6.94 -5.66
CA TYR A 45 -5.22 6.22 -5.34
C TYR A 45 -4.46 6.01 -6.65
N GLU A 46 -3.22 6.47 -6.75
CA GLU A 46 -2.44 6.45 -7.99
C GLU A 46 -3.22 7.11 -9.16
N ASP A 47 -3.77 8.29 -8.90
CA ASP A 47 -4.58 9.11 -9.83
C ASP A 47 -5.82 8.41 -10.41
N MET A 48 -6.32 7.36 -9.77
CA MET A 48 -7.52 6.62 -10.19
C MET A 48 -8.53 6.46 -9.05
N LYS A 49 -9.81 6.40 -9.40
CA LYS A 49 -10.88 6.11 -8.41
C LYS A 49 -10.60 4.79 -7.69
N LYS A 50 -10.98 4.69 -6.41
CA LYS A 50 -10.79 3.46 -5.59
C LYS A 50 -11.16 2.18 -6.35
N THR A 51 -12.29 2.15 -7.05
CA THR A 51 -12.72 0.95 -7.80
C THR A 51 -11.71 0.48 -8.84
N ALA A 52 -11.07 1.41 -9.56
CA ALA A 52 -10.05 1.08 -10.55
C ALA A 52 -8.74 0.66 -9.88
N PHE A 53 -8.35 1.34 -8.80
CA PHE A 53 -7.19 0.97 -7.99
C PHE A 53 -7.32 -0.44 -7.43
N ILE A 54 -8.44 -0.76 -6.78
CA ILE A 54 -8.72 -2.10 -6.23
C ILE A 54 -8.72 -3.16 -7.33
N TYR A 55 -9.27 -2.87 -8.51
CA TYR A 55 -9.19 -3.78 -9.64
C TYR A 55 -7.75 -4.03 -10.10
N LYS A 56 -6.90 -3.00 -10.15
CA LYS A 56 -5.47 -3.13 -10.43
C LYS A 56 -4.77 -3.99 -9.38
N GLN A 57 -5.03 -3.77 -8.09
CA GLN A 57 -4.49 -4.60 -7.01
C GLN A 57 -4.92 -6.06 -7.13
N MET A 58 -6.19 -6.32 -7.46
CA MET A 58 -6.70 -7.68 -7.71
C MET A 58 -5.91 -8.39 -8.81
N GLN A 59 -5.58 -7.71 -9.92
CA GLN A 59 -4.81 -8.29 -11.02
C GLN A 59 -3.38 -8.63 -10.59
N ILE A 60 -2.71 -7.70 -9.90
CA ILE A 60 -1.36 -7.90 -9.34
C ILE A 60 -1.37 -9.12 -8.40
N PHE A 61 -2.34 -9.19 -7.49
CA PHE A 61 -2.46 -10.28 -6.53
C PHE A 61 -2.77 -11.62 -7.19
N LYS A 62 -3.57 -11.65 -8.26
CA LYS A 62 -3.82 -12.86 -9.04
C LYS A 62 -2.55 -13.39 -9.70
N GLU A 63 -1.73 -12.52 -10.28
CA GLU A 63 -0.49 -12.96 -10.92
C GLU A 63 0.56 -13.40 -9.90
N LEU A 64 0.67 -12.75 -8.74
CA LEU A 64 1.51 -13.24 -7.63
C LEU A 64 1.08 -14.65 -7.17
N ARG A 65 -0.23 -14.87 -6.97
CA ARG A 65 -0.77 -16.20 -6.64
C ARG A 65 -0.46 -17.24 -7.72
N LYS A 66 -0.54 -16.85 -9.00
CA LYS A 66 -0.22 -17.72 -10.13
C LYS A 66 1.26 -18.10 -10.17
N ASN A 67 2.15 -17.23 -9.69
CA ASN A 67 3.57 -17.51 -9.48
C ASN A 67 3.87 -18.28 -8.17
N GLY A 68 2.81 -18.72 -7.47
CA GLY A 68 2.92 -19.56 -6.28
C GLY A 68 3.00 -18.80 -4.96
N ASP A 69 2.92 -17.46 -4.97
CA ASP A 69 2.97 -16.68 -3.74
C ASP A 69 1.68 -16.83 -2.94
N THR A 70 1.85 -17.09 -1.64
CA THR A 70 0.73 -17.19 -0.67
C THR A 70 0.66 -16.01 0.28
N HIS A 71 1.78 -15.30 0.44
CA HIS A 71 1.89 -14.05 1.18
C HIS A 71 3.10 -13.26 0.70
N LEU A 72 3.16 -11.99 1.08
CA LEU A 72 4.28 -11.10 0.80
C LEU A 72 5.05 -10.78 2.08
N ASN A 73 6.36 -10.94 2.01
CA ASN A 73 7.27 -10.48 3.05
C ASN A 73 7.41 -8.96 2.96
N LEU A 74 7.22 -8.28 4.08
CA LEU A 74 7.31 -6.82 4.16
C LEU A 74 8.72 -6.40 4.60
N SER A 75 9.30 -5.48 3.85
CA SER A 75 10.47 -4.69 4.25
C SER A 75 10.28 -3.23 3.87
N THR A 76 11.25 -2.39 4.20
CA THR A 76 11.27 -0.97 3.80
C THR A 76 12.50 -0.66 2.96
N ASN A 77 12.38 0.34 2.10
CA ASN A 77 13.50 0.92 1.35
C ASN A 77 13.28 2.42 1.14
N ILE A 78 14.21 3.09 0.50
CA ILE A 78 14.09 4.50 0.10
C ILE A 78 13.93 4.58 -1.41
N CYS A 79 12.93 5.31 -1.90
CA CYS A 79 12.85 5.64 -3.32
C CYS A 79 13.73 6.85 -3.61
N ALA A 80 14.89 6.63 -4.23
CA ALA A 80 15.85 7.68 -4.53
C ALA A 80 15.46 8.51 -5.78
N SER A 81 14.46 8.05 -6.53
CA SER A 81 14.00 8.68 -7.77
C SER A 81 12.79 9.61 -7.55
N CYS A 82 11.61 9.19 -7.99
CA CYS A 82 10.42 10.02 -8.17
C CYS A 82 9.79 10.53 -6.88
N LEU A 83 10.07 9.91 -5.74
CA LEU A 83 9.49 10.27 -4.45
C LEU A 83 10.49 11.02 -3.56
N CYS A 84 11.51 11.69 -4.12
CA CYS A 84 12.39 12.59 -3.37
C CYS A 84 13.02 11.99 -2.09
N SER A 85 13.45 10.73 -2.12
CA SER A 85 14.02 10.00 -0.95
C SER A 85 13.02 9.66 0.16
N GLU A 86 11.73 9.57 -0.16
CA GLU A 86 10.71 9.08 0.77
C GLU A 86 10.82 7.55 0.98
N PRO A 87 10.46 7.06 2.19
CA PRO A 87 10.44 5.63 2.49
C PRO A 87 9.28 4.94 1.77
N VAL A 88 9.57 3.74 1.26
CA VAL A 88 8.59 2.86 0.61
C VAL A 88 8.52 1.52 1.32
N PHE A 89 7.35 0.90 1.27
CA PHE A 89 7.15 -0.48 1.70
C PHE A 89 7.41 -1.40 0.52
N VAL A 90 8.28 -2.39 0.69
CA VAL A 90 8.59 -3.38 -0.34
C VAL A 90 7.96 -4.71 0.04
N LEU A 91 6.98 -5.13 -0.75
CA LEU A 91 6.27 -6.39 -0.59
C LEU A 91 6.91 -7.42 -1.52
N THR A 92 7.51 -8.47 -0.96
CA THR A 92 8.25 -9.49 -1.73
C THR A 92 7.54 -10.83 -1.69
N GLY A 93 7.21 -11.40 -2.85
CA GLY A 93 6.62 -12.72 -3.00
C GLY A 93 7.41 -13.79 -2.27
N ASN A 94 6.75 -14.57 -1.40
CA ASN A 94 7.42 -15.59 -0.60
C ASN A 94 7.95 -16.79 -1.42
N LYS A 95 7.50 -16.97 -2.66
CA LYS A 95 7.94 -18.03 -3.57
C LYS A 95 8.61 -17.47 -4.81
N SER A 96 8.00 -16.50 -5.47
CA SER A 96 8.53 -15.92 -6.71
C SER A 96 9.73 -14.99 -6.49
N GLY A 97 9.82 -14.39 -5.30
CA GLY A 97 10.77 -13.30 -5.02
C GLY A 97 10.43 -11.98 -5.72
N HIS A 98 9.30 -11.92 -6.44
CA HIS A 98 8.83 -10.73 -7.13
C HIS A 98 8.57 -9.58 -6.15
N LYS A 99 9.01 -8.38 -6.50
CA LYS A 99 8.87 -7.20 -5.66
C LYS A 99 7.76 -6.29 -6.16
N TYR A 100 6.94 -5.85 -5.22
CA TYR A 100 5.94 -4.81 -5.41
C TYR A 100 6.11 -3.77 -4.32
N ALA A 101 6.64 -2.62 -4.68
CA ALA A 101 6.89 -1.54 -3.74
C ALA A 101 5.80 -0.47 -3.83
N ILE A 102 5.32 -0.03 -2.67
CA ILE A 102 4.31 1.02 -2.55
C ILE A 102 4.80 2.15 -1.63
N TYR A 103 4.43 3.37 -1.98
CA TYR A 103 4.48 4.54 -1.13
C TYR A 103 3.07 4.82 -0.62
N ILE A 104 2.95 5.17 0.67
CA ILE A 104 1.67 5.50 1.29
C ILE A 104 1.75 6.95 1.73
N GLN A 105 0.91 7.80 1.14
CA GLN A 105 0.83 9.21 1.48
C GLN A 105 -0.14 9.42 2.63
N PHE A 106 0.29 10.21 3.62
CA PHE A 106 -0.53 10.63 4.75
C PHE A 106 -0.79 12.13 4.71
N THR A 107 -2.05 12.52 4.84
CA THR A 107 -2.44 13.92 5.04
C THR A 107 -3.35 14.01 6.25
N GLN A 108 -3.03 14.90 7.21
CA GLN A 108 -3.82 15.09 8.44
C GLN A 108 -4.12 13.80 9.22
N GLY A 109 -3.25 12.79 9.09
CA GLY A 109 -3.44 11.53 9.77
C GLY A 109 -4.39 10.57 9.06
N GLU A 110 -4.56 10.68 7.75
CA GLU A 110 -5.32 9.71 6.96
C GLU A 110 -4.51 9.30 5.74
N ILE A 111 -4.69 8.05 5.28
CA ILE A 111 -4.09 7.59 4.04
C ILE A 111 -4.84 8.25 2.89
N THR A 112 -4.21 9.20 2.23
CA THR A 112 -4.82 9.92 1.11
C THR A 112 -4.44 9.36 -0.25
N ASP A 113 -3.35 8.61 -0.33
CA ASP A 113 -2.93 8.00 -1.57
C ASP A 113 -1.99 6.79 -1.33
N ILE A 114 -1.93 5.89 -2.30
CA ILE A 114 -1.03 4.74 -2.35
C ILE A 114 -0.52 4.62 -3.78
N PHE A 115 0.78 4.85 -3.97
CA PHE A 115 1.42 4.80 -5.28
C PHE A 115 2.39 3.63 -5.40
N ARG A 116 2.49 3.04 -6.59
CA ARG A 116 3.56 2.11 -6.90
C ARG A 116 4.89 2.85 -7.04
N CYS A 117 5.92 2.37 -6.33
CA CYS A 117 7.30 2.74 -6.61
C CYS A 117 7.88 1.84 -7.72
N SER A 118 8.12 2.41 -8.91
CA SER A 118 8.65 1.65 -10.05
C SER A 118 10.11 1.21 -9.87
N GLU A 119 10.91 1.98 -9.13
CA GLU A 119 12.33 1.68 -8.86
C GLU A 119 12.50 0.37 -8.10
N HIS A 120 11.60 0.08 -7.17
CA HIS A 120 11.65 -1.11 -6.30
C HIS A 120 10.61 -2.18 -6.68
N SER A 121 10.01 -2.07 -7.87
CA SER A 121 9.08 -3.06 -8.43
C SER A 121 9.65 -3.67 -9.72
N ASP A 122 9.93 -4.98 -9.73
CA ASP A 122 10.82 -5.59 -10.74
C ASP A 122 10.12 -6.40 -11.85
N TRP A 123 8.80 -6.63 -11.77
CA TRP A 123 8.10 -7.55 -12.69
C TRP A 123 6.78 -7.00 -13.26
N LEU A 124 6.38 -5.79 -12.86
CA LEU A 124 5.10 -5.19 -13.24
C LEU A 124 5.08 -4.47 -14.59
N ASN A 125 6.25 -4.28 -15.23
CA ASN A 125 6.34 -3.58 -16.52
C ASN A 125 5.73 -4.38 -17.70
N GLY A 126 5.44 -5.67 -17.49
CA GLY A 126 4.73 -6.53 -18.45
C GLY A 126 3.22 -6.65 -18.22
N MET A 127 2.68 -6.10 -17.13
CA MET A 127 1.24 -6.01 -16.95
C MET A 127 0.71 -4.87 -17.81
N LEU A 128 -0.32 -5.17 -18.63
CA LEU A 128 -0.92 -4.21 -19.55
C LEU A 128 -1.22 -2.88 -18.83
N PRO A 129 -0.80 -1.73 -19.39
CA PRO A 129 -1.15 -0.44 -18.84
C PRO A 129 -2.67 -0.25 -18.97
N PHE A 130 -3.31 0.15 -17.88
CA PHE A 130 -4.62 0.78 -17.95
C PHE A 130 -4.41 2.27 -18.19
#